data_AF-A0A9W7WZL9-F1
#
_entry.id   AF-A0A9W7WZL9-F1
#
_cell.length_a   1.000
_cell.length_b   1.000
_cell.length_c   1.000
_cell.angle_alpha   90.00
_cell.angle_beta   90.00
_cell.angle_gamma   90.00
#
_symmetry.space_group_name_H-M   'P 1'
#
loop_
_entity.id
_entity.type
_entity.pdbx_description
1 polymer ?
#
loop_
_entity_poly.entity_id
_entity_poly.type
_entity_poly.pdbx_seq_one_letter_code
_entity_poly.pdbx_strand_id
1 'polypeptide(L)'
;MGGSLVHTTLGQQIETIYTFVTPWRNTPWNEKERLEKDLREFQLSHPNIEYVRILVVGEIGAGKSSFINSINSAFQKRITTEALANATSSTSFTRTYRTYTIKSGESILPFVFNDVMGLESEESRGAHPEDIVKALQGFLKEGHKFNPASCVSVDDEGYKSNPTPQERTYCLVYVMAADKVSLMSSEVIKKMEYVRKKASEMG
;
A
#
# COMPACT_ATOMS: atom_id res chain seq x y z
N MET A 1 -56.46 28.48 11.44
CA MET A 1 -55.29 28.76 12.31
C MET A 1 -54.84 27.44 12.91
N GLY A 2 -53.57 27.13 12.81
CA GLY A 2 -53.01 25.86 13.29
C GLY A 2 -51.86 25.44 12.39
N GLY A 3 -50.67 25.95 12.69
CA GLY A 3 -49.44 25.63 11.98
C GLY A 3 -48.87 24.27 12.37
N SER A 4 -47.82 23.88 11.65
CA SER A 4 -46.74 23.11 12.23
C SER A 4 -45.45 23.45 11.49
N LEU A 5 -44.49 24.02 12.22
CA LEU A 5 -43.14 24.27 11.76
C LEU A 5 -42.42 22.93 11.61
N VAL A 6 -41.81 22.73 10.45
CA VAL A 6 -40.87 21.63 10.22
C VAL A 6 -39.56 22.00 10.91
N HIS A 7 -39.36 21.53 12.14
CA HIS A 7 -38.05 21.55 12.79
C HIS A 7 -37.40 20.17 12.57
N THR A 8 -36.58 20.05 11.53
CA THR A 8 -35.72 18.88 11.31
C THR A 8 -34.27 19.27 11.58
N THR A 9 -33.87 19.01 12.82
CA THR A 9 -32.60 18.38 13.23
C THR A 9 -31.27 19.07 12.87
N LEU A 10 -30.91 20.09 13.67
CA LEU A 10 -29.51 20.52 13.91
C LEU A 10 -28.64 19.44 14.58
N GLY A 11 -29.24 18.36 15.11
CA GLY A 11 -28.53 17.33 15.86
C GLY A 11 -27.58 16.44 15.04
N GLN A 12 -27.91 16.12 13.79
CA GLN A 12 -27.09 15.23 12.95
C GLN A 12 -25.80 15.90 12.43
N GLN A 13 -25.82 17.22 12.24
CA GLN A 13 -24.62 17.96 11.82
C GLN A 13 -23.61 18.14 12.97
N ILE A 14 -24.08 18.25 14.21
CA ILE A 14 -23.22 18.40 15.38
C ILE A 14 -22.50 17.08 15.70
N GLU A 15 -23.17 15.94 15.54
CA GLU A 15 -22.59 14.61 15.82
C GLU A 15 -21.43 14.25 14.87
N THR A 16 -21.43 14.79 13.65
CA THR A 16 -20.38 14.57 12.64
C THR A 16 -19.08 15.32 12.96
N ILE A 17 -19.12 16.37 13.80
CA ILE A 17 -17.93 17.17 14.15
C ILE A 17 -17.16 16.53 15.32
N TYR A 18 -17.85 15.84 16.24
CA TYR A 18 -17.22 15.25 17.42
C TYR A 18 -16.38 13.98 17.13
N THR A 19 -16.61 13.31 16.01
CA THR A 19 -15.91 12.06 15.65
C THR A 19 -14.43 12.24 15.29
N PHE A 20 -13.96 13.47 15.08
CA PHE A 20 -12.55 13.77 14.79
C PHE A 20 -11.77 14.42 15.93
N VAL A 21 -12.42 14.72 17.07
CA VAL A 21 -11.76 15.39 18.21
C VAL A 21 -10.84 14.44 18.97
N THR A 22 -11.11 13.13 18.90
CA THR A 22 -10.25 12.10 19.49
C THR A 22 -9.46 11.42 18.37
N PRO A 23 -8.12 11.39 18.41
CA PRO A 23 -7.31 10.67 17.44
C PRO A 23 -7.76 9.21 17.36
N TRP A 24 -7.90 8.66 16.14
CA TRP A 24 -8.26 7.25 15.95
C TRP A 24 -7.25 6.27 16.59
N ARG A 25 -6.03 6.76 16.87
CA ARG A 25 -4.98 6.05 17.61
C ARG A 25 -4.19 7.07 18.43
N ASN A 26 -4.04 6.80 19.72
CA ASN A 26 -3.07 7.53 20.54
C ASN A 26 -1.66 7.17 20.04
N THR A 27 -0.97 8.13 19.45
CA THR A 27 0.36 7.94 18.86
C THR A 27 1.35 8.70 19.72
N PRO A 28 2.31 8.02 20.40
CA PRO A 28 3.31 8.67 21.22
C PRO A 28 4.34 9.38 20.33
N TRP A 29 4.02 10.61 19.93
CA TRP A 29 4.87 11.43 19.05
C TRP A 29 6.22 11.80 19.66
N ASN A 30 6.37 11.64 20.98
CA ASN A 30 7.62 11.88 21.71
C ASN A 30 8.75 10.90 21.34
N GLU A 31 8.46 9.80 20.64
CA GLU A 31 9.47 8.85 20.16
C GLU A 31 9.87 9.08 18.70
N LYS A 32 9.29 10.07 18.02
CA LYS A 32 9.47 10.29 16.57
C LYS A 32 10.94 10.43 16.19
N GLU A 33 11.69 11.31 16.83
CA GLU A 33 13.10 11.56 16.51
C GLU A 33 13.96 10.32 16.72
N ARG A 34 13.65 9.53 17.76
CA ARG A 34 14.32 8.27 18.06
C ARG A 34 14.02 7.24 16.97
N LEU A 35 12.75 7.01 16.64
CA LEU A 35 12.35 6.06 15.60
C LEU A 35 12.93 6.44 14.23
N GLU A 36 12.93 7.73 13.89
CA GLU A 36 13.54 8.21 12.65
C GLU A 36 15.05 7.93 12.63
N LYS A 37 15.74 8.18 13.75
CA LYS A 37 17.16 7.86 13.89
C LYS A 37 17.43 6.36 13.75
N ASP A 38 16.66 5.53 14.45
CA ASP A 38 16.79 4.07 14.41
C ASP A 38 16.60 3.53 12.98
N LEU A 39 15.67 4.09 12.19
CA LEU A 39 15.47 3.74 10.78
C LEU A 39 16.60 4.22 9.86
N ARG A 40 17.19 5.39 10.14
CA ARG A 40 18.34 5.92 9.37
C ARG A 40 19.62 5.14 9.63
N GLU A 41 19.79 4.65 10.86
CA GLU A 41 20.97 3.89 11.29
C GLU A 41 20.78 2.37 11.15
N PHE A 42 19.60 1.92 10.70
CA PHE A 42 19.29 0.50 10.52
C PHE A 42 20.28 -0.16 9.56
N GLN A 43 20.80 -1.32 9.96
CA GLN A 43 21.71 -2.13 9.16
C GLN A 43 21.20 -3.55 9.06
N LEU A 44 21.34 -4.12 7.88
CA LEU A 44 21.02 -5.52 7.63
C LEU A 44 22.20 -6.40 8.04
N SER A 45 21.90 -7.46 8.77
CA SER A 45 22.90 -8.44 9.25
C SER A 45 23.16 -9.57 8.26
N HIS A 46 22.28 -9.77 7.27
CA HIS A 46 22.39 -10.87 6.33
C HIS A 46 23.21 -10.47 5.09
N PRO A 47 24.34 -11.15 4.79
CA PRO A 47 25.31 -10.70 3.79
C PRO A 47 24.77 -10.65 2.35
N ASN A 48 23.71 -11.43 2.06
CA ASN A 48 23.09 -11.51 0.74
C ASN A 48 21.78 -10.71 0.63
N ILE A 49 21.48 -9.84 1.59
CA ILE A 49 20.29 -8.98 1.57
C ILE A 49 20.74 -7.53 1.74
N GLU A 50 20.60 -6.74 0.69
CA GLU A 50 20.87 -5.31 0.63
C GLU A 50 19.66 -4.45 1.05
N TYR A 51 18.44 -4.94 0.82
CA TYR A 51 17.21 -4.21 1.13
C TYR A 51 16.12 -5.09 1.70
N VAL A 52 15.43 -4.59 2.73
CA VAL A 52 14.11 -5.09 3.14
C VAL A 52 13.07 -4.63 2.13
N ARG A 53 12.45 -5.56 1.42
CA ARG A 53 11.34 -5.26 0.50
C ARG A 53 10.01 -5.22 1.23
N ILE A 54 9.28 -4.13 1.04
CA ILE A 54 7.99 -3.85 1.64
C ILE A 54 6.95 -3.74 0.52
N LEU A 55 6.03 -4.71 0.43
CA LEU A 55 4.99 -4.71 -0.60
C LEU A 55 3.76 -3.95 -0.10
N VAL A 56 3.33 -2.96 -0.88
CA VAL A 56 2.17 -2.11 -0.55
C VAL A 56 0.96 -2.56 -1.37
N VAL A 57 -0.08 -3.06 -0.70
CA VAL A 57 -1.28 -3.62 -1.34
C VAL A 57 -2.52 -2.88 -0.84
N GLY A 58 -3.56 -2.82 -1.67
CA GLY A 58 -4.78 -2.10 -1.34
C GLY A 58 -5.63 -1.85 -2.58
N GLU A 59 -6.87 -1.47 -2.35
CA GLU A 59 -7.82 -1.15 -3.41
C GLU A 59 -7.27 -0.07 -4.37
N ILE A 60 -7.80 -0.05 -5.59
CA ILE A 60 -7.65 1.10 -6.47
C ILE A 60 -8.01 2.40 -5.73
N GLY A 61 -7.19 3.44 -5.92
CA GLY A 61 -7.43 4.74 -5.29
C GLY A 61 -7.20 4.80 -3.78
N ALA A 62 -6.79 3.71 -3.12
CA ALA A 62 -6.54 3.70 -1.68
C ALA A 62 -5.36 4.60 -1.22
N GLY A 63 -4.56 5.11 -2.18
CA GLY A 63 -3.42 5.99 -1.87
C GLY A 63 -2.08 5.28 -1.67
N LYS A 64 -1.90 4.06 -2.19
CA LYS A 64 -0.65 3.29 -2.10
C LYS A 64 0.59 4.08 -2.55
N SER A 65 0.57 4.59 -3.78
CA SER A 65 1.68 5.37 -4.34
C SER A 65 1.89 6.69 -3.57
N SER A 66 0.80 7.33 -3.12
CA SER A 66 0.88 8.52 -2.26
C SER A 66 1.52 8.21 -0.90
N PHE A 67 1.21 7.06 -0.30
CA PHE A 67 1.81 6.60 0.94
C PHE A 67 3.34 6.43 0.80
N ILE A 68 3.79 5.84 -0.31
CA ILE A 68 5.22 5.71 -0.63
C ILE A 68 5.87 7.10 -0.79
N ASN A 69 5.24 8.02 -1.52
CA ASN A 69 5.75 9.40 -1.65
C ASN A 69 5.84 10.11 -0.29
N SER A 70 4.88 9.91 0.60
CA SER A 70 4.90 10.50 1.95
C SER A 70 6.10 10.00 2.76
N ILE A 71 6.39 8.69 2.69
CA ILE A 71 7.57 8.11 3.34
C ILE A 71 8.85 8.72 2.78
N ASN A 72 8.98 8.73 1.45
CA ASN A 72 10.17 9.27 0.79
C ASN A 72 10.37 10.76 1.11
N SER A 73 9.27 11.53 1.16
CA SER A 73 9.30 12.96 1.51
C SER A 73 9.74 13.19 2.97
N ALA A 74 9.29 12.35 3.91
CA ALA A 74 9.69 12.43 5.32
C ALA A 74 11.20 12.21 5.48
N PHE A 75 11.77 11.19 4.83
CA PHE A 75 13.20 10.89 4.94
C PHE A 75 14.09 11.88 4.19
N GLN A 76 13.62 12.45 3.08
CA GLN A 76 14.34 13.46 2.30
C GLN A 76 14.13 14.91 2.77
N LYS A 77 13.19 15.17 3.69
CA LYS A 77 12.82 16.53 4.17
C LYS A 77 12.40 17.49 3.06
N ARG A 78 11.85 16.97 1.96
CA ARG A 78 11.31 17.73 0.82
C ARG A 78 10.17 16.96 0.17
N ILE A 79 9.32 17.64 -0.58
CA ILE A 79 8.25 16.97 -1.34
C ILE A 79 8.88 16.10 -2.44
N THR A 80 8.36 14.87 -2.58
CA THR A 80 8.74 13.92 -3.64
C THR A 80 7.49 13.39 -4.35
N THR A 81 7.60 13.14 -5.65
CA THR A 81 6.51 12.66 -6.52
C THR A 81 6.97 11.50 -7.41
N GLU A 82 7.96 10.73 -6.93
CA GLU A 82 8.57 9.62 -7.68
C GLU A 82 7.57 8.50 -7.95
N ALA A 83 6.69 8.19 -6.99
CA ALA A 83 5.60 7.26 -7.18
C ALA A 83 4.41 7.97 -7.82
N LEU A 84 4.06 7.55 -9.02
CA LEU A 84 2.96 8.12 -9.78
C LEU A 84 1.62 7.83 -9.06
N ALA A 85 1.04 8.86 -8.44
CA ALA A 85 -0.25 8.79 -7.75
C ALA A 85 -1.27 9.68 -8.49
N ASN A 86 -2.41 9.10 -8.88
CA ASN A 86 -3.52 9.89 -9.44
C ASN A 86 -4.82 9.51 -8.72
N ALA A 87 -5.54 10.52 -8.22
CA ALA A 87 -6.73 10.35 -7.39
C ALA A 87 -8.05 10.36 -8.19
N THR A 88 -7.98 10.66 -9.49
CA THR A 88 -9.16 10.98 -10.33
C THR A 88 -9.46 9.96 -11.43
N SER A 89 -8.68 8.87 -11.57
CA SER A 89 -8.92 7.86 -12.60
C SER A 89 -9.90 6.76 -12.15
N SER A 90 -10.86 6.42 -13.01
CA SER A 90 -11.80 5.30 -12.84
C SER A 90 -11.17 3.91 -13.02
N THR A 91 -9.86 3.85 -13.31
CA THR A 91 -9.04 2.64 -13.52
C THR A 91 -7.66 2.81 -12.88
N SER A 92 -6.98 1.71 -12.52
CA SER A 92 -5.75 1.75 -11.72
C SER A 92 -4.63 2.46 -12.48
N PHE A 93 -4.10 3.54 -11.89
CA PHE A 93 -3.01 4.32 -12.47
C PHE A 93 -1.67 3.56 -12.43
N THR A 94 -1.39 2.86 -11.32
CA THR A 94 -0.32 1.88 -11.25
C THR A 94 -0.75 0.65 -12.05
N ARG A 95 -0.07 0.39 -13.17
CA ARG A 95 -0.32 -0.77 -14.05
C ARG A 95 0.85 -1.76 -14.07
N THR A 96 1.95 -1.42 -13.39
CA THR A 96 3.19 -2.20 -13.39
C THR A 96 3.70 -2.39 -11.97
N TYR A 97 4.32 -3.53 -11.69
CA TYR A 97 5.09 -3.76 -10.48
C TYR A 97 6.32 -2.83 -10.47
N ARG A 98 6.43 -1.97 -9.46
CA ARG A 98 7.51 -0.97 -9.38
C ARG A 98 8.21 -0.97 -8.03
N THR A 99 9.53 -0.83 -8.03
CA THR A 99 10.35 -0.68 -6.83
C THR A 99 10.72 0.79 -6.61
N TYR A 100 10.49 1.30 -5.40
CA TYR A 100 10.88 2.64 -4.96
C TYR A 100 11.91 2.55 -3.84
N THR A 101 13.08 3.16 -4.06
CA THR A 101 14.13 3.29 -3.04
C THR A 101 13.83 4.45 -2.12
N ILE A 102 13.97 4.27 -0.81
CA ILE A 102 13.84 5.38 0.14
C ILE A 102 15.19 6.06 0.34
N LYS A 103 15.24 7.37 0.14
CA LYS A 103 16.47 8.16 0.29
C LYS A 103 16.47 8.97 1.58
N SER A 104 17.65 9.15 2.13
CA SER A 104 17.98 9.97 3.29
C SER A 104 19.11 10.92 2.89
N GLY A 105 18.74 12.08 2.32
CA GLY A 105 19.73 12.95 1.66
C GLY A 105 20.31 12.25 0.42
N GLU A 106 21.64 12.11 0.38
CA GLU A 106 22.35 11.41 -0.71
C GLU A 106 22.45 9.90 -0.49
N SER A 107 22.12 9.39 0.71
CA SER A 107 22.18 7.97 1.04
C SER A 107 20.86 7.25 0.74
N ILE A 108 20.94 5.97 0.41
CA ILE A 108 19.77 5.08 0.27
C ILE A 108 19.60 4.31 1.57
N LEU A 109 18.38 4.28 2.11
CA LEU A 109 18.06 3.45 3.27
C LEU A 109 17.90 1.98 2.82
N PRO A 110 18.16 1.01 3.70
CA PRO A 110 18.04 -0.43 3.39
C PRO A 110 16.58 -0.92 3.31
N PHE A 111 15.67 -0.06 2.85
CA PHE A 111 14.26 -0.35 2.65
C PHE A 111 13.86 0.05 1.23
N VAL A 112 13.15 -0.83 0.55
CA VAL A 112 12.50 -0.53 -0.73
C VAL A 112 11.03 -0.88 -0.67
N PHE A 113 10.23 -0.06 -1.32
CA PHE A 113 8.78 -0.25 -1.38
C PHE A 113 8.39 -0.72 -2.76
N ASN A 114 7.60 -1.79 -2.80
CA ASN A 114 7.03 -2.31 -4.02
C ASN A 114 5.58 -1.85 -4.14
N ASP A 115 5.28 -1.08 -5.19
CA ASP A 115 3.91 -0.67 -5.53
C ASP A 115 3.35 -1.58 -6.60
N VAL A 116 2.06 -1.86 -6.48
CA VAL A 116 1.32 -2.78 -7.35
C VAL A 116 0.03 -2.16 -7.85
N MET A 117 -0.53 -2.74 -8.91
CA MET A 117 -1.87 -2.38 -9.36
C MET A 117 -2.89 -2.58 -8.22
N GLY A 118 -3.87 -1.68 -8.13
CA GLY A 118 -4.90 -1.78 -7.10
C GLY A 118 -5.76 -3.03 -7.25
N LEU A 119 -6.26 -3.54 -6.14
CA LEU A 119 -7.31 -4.55 -6.15
C LEU A 119 -8.64 -3.88 -6.54
N GLU A 120 -9.47 -4.61 -7.28
CA GLU A 120 -10.83 -4.22 -7.66
C GLU A 120 -11.79 -5.38 -7.40
N SER A 121 -13.09 -5.10 -7.25
CA SER A 121 -14.10 -6.11 -6.90
C SER A 121 -14.28 -7.16 -8.00
N GLU A 122 -14.33 -6.73 -9.26
CA GLU A 122 -14.51 -7.61 -10.41
C GLU A 122 -13.27 -8.49 -10.61
N GLU A 123 -13.44 -9.76 -10.98
CA GLU A 123 -12.33 -10.69 -11.22
C GLU A 123 -11.48 -10.25 -12.42
N SER A 124 -12.12 -9.72 -13.46
CA SER A 124 -11.47 -9.21 -14.68
C SER A 124 -10.94 -7.78 -14.54
N ARG A 125 -10.77 -7.26 -13.31
CA ARG A 125 -10.23 -5.91 -13.03
C ARG A 125 -9.24 -5.94 -11.88
N GLY A 126 -8.38 -4.92 -11.83
CA GLY A 126 -7.35 -4.81 -10.81
C GLY A 126 -6.24 -5.86 -10.93
N ALA A 127 -5.38 -5.91 -9.92
CA ALA A 127 -4.38 -6.96 -9.79
C ALA A 127 -5.03 -8.30 -9.43
N HIS A 128 -4.55 -9.38 -10.07
CA HIS A 128 -4.90 -10.73 -9.67
C HIS A 128 -4.23 -11.08 -8.32
N PRO A 129 -4.94 -11.66 -7.33
CA PRO A 129 -4.35 -11.99 -6.03
C PRO A 129 -3.10 -12.88 -6.12
N GLU A 130 -3.08 -13.84 -7.06
CA GLU A 130 -1.88 -14.66 -7.32
C GLU A 130 -0.65 -13.86 -7.77
N ASP A 131 -0.81 -12.74 -8.48
CA ASP A 131 0.33 -11.90 -8.84
C ASP A 131 0.90 -11.23 -7.59
N ILE A 132 0.03 -10.87 -6.63
CA ILE A 132 0.45 -10.33 -5.34
C ILE A 132 1.20 -11.41 -4.55
N VAL A 133 0.73 -12.65 -4.55
CA VAL A 133 1.42 -13.79 -3.92
C VAL A 133 2.78 -14.04 -4.57
N LYS A 134 2.86 -13.98 -5.90
CA LYS A 134 4.13 -14.08 -6.63
C LYS A 134 5.06 -12.91 -6.32
N ALA A 135 4.53 -11.71 -6.12
CA ALA A 135 5.30 -10.56 -5.65
C ALA A 135 5.87 -10.78 -4.25
N LEU A 136 5.08 -11.36 -3.32
CA LEU A 136 5.56 -11.73 -1.98
C LEU A 136 6.75 -12.70 -2.06
N GLN A 137 6.66 -13.69 -2.95
CA GLN A 137 7.69 -14.70 -3.15
C GLN A 137 8.90 -14.22 -3.99
N GLY A 138 8.84 -13.04 -4.59
CA GLY A 138 9.89 -12.46 -5.43
C GLY A 138 9.87 -12.87 -6.90
N PHE A 139 8.82 -13.57 -7.34
CA PHE A 139 8.69 -14.08 -8.72
C PHE A 139 8.32 -13.00 -9.76
N LEU A 140 8.01 -11.77 -9.36
CA LEU A 140 7.75 -10.69 -10.33
C LEU A 140 9.04 -9.97 -10.73
N LYS A 141 9.19 -9.69 -12.03
CA LYS A 141 10.22 -8.77 -12.53
C LYS A 141 9.79 -7.31 -12.38
N GLU A 142 10.76 -6.42 -12.18
CA GLU A 142 10.55 -4.98 -12.24
C GLU A 142 9.88 -4.60 -13.57
N GLY A 143 8.83 -3.79 -13.51
CA GLY A 143 8.07 -3.38 -14.69
C GLY A 143 7.04 -4.42 -15.18
N HIS A 144 6.87 -5.56 -14.48
CA HIS A 144 5.81 -6.53 -14.81
C HIS A 144 4.45 -5.82 -14.95
N LYS A 145 3.80 -5.99 -16.10
CA LYS A 145 2.49 -5.42 -16.41
C LYS A 145 1.39 -6.35 -15.92
N PHE A 146 0.56 -5.88 -15.01
CA PHE A 146 -0.56 -6.66 -14.50
C PHE A 146 -1.62 -6.85 -15.59
N ASN A 147 -2.08 -8.09 -15.73
CA ASN A 147 -3.20 -8.45 -16.59
C ASN A 147 -4.40 -8.86 -15.70
N PRO A 148 -5.49 -8.08 -15.69
CA PRO A 148 -6.67 -8.45 -14.91
C PRO A 148 -7.31 -9.78 -15.32
N ALA A 149 -7.11 -10.22 -16.57
CA ALA A 149 -7.69 -11.46 -17.06
C ALA A 149 -6.92 -12.72 -16.64
N SER A 150 -5.65 -12.59 -16.24
CA SER A 150 -4.81 -13.75 -15.91
C SER A 150 -3.60 -13.35 -15.07
N CYS A 151 -3.27 -14.15 -14.06
CA CYS A 151 -2.01 -14.00 -13.35
C CYS A 151 -0.81 -14.40 -14.21
N VAL A 152 0.36 -13.86 -13.90
CA VAL A 152 1.63 -14.18 -14.56
C VAL A 152 1.96 -15.67 -14.41
N SER A 153 2.42 -16.30 -15.48
CA SER A 153 2.82 -17.70 -15.57
C SER A 153 4.33 -17.84 -15.75
N VAL A 154 4.85 -19.07 -15.64
CA VAL A 154 6.30 -19.33 -15.73
C VAL A 154 6.88 -18.92 -17.09
N ASP A 155 6.07 -19.00 -18.14
CA ASP A 155 6.47 -18.71 -19.52
C ASP A 155 6.37 -17.21 -19.86
N ASP A 156 5.79 -16.40 -18.97
CA ASP A 156 5.62 -14.97 -19.21
C ASP A 156 6.92 -14.19 -18.99
N GLU A 157 7.15 -13.18 -19.83
CA GLU A 157 8.32 -12.31 -19.73
C GLU A 157 8.42 -11.65 -18.34
N GLY A 158 7.29 -11.33 -17.71
CA GLY A 158 7.24 -10.72 -16.39
C GLY A 158 7.56 -11.65 -15.21
N TYR A 159 7.72 -12.96 -15.44
CA TYR A 159 8.03 -13.94 -14.41
C TYR A 159 9.54 -14.15 -14.23
N LYS A 160 9.96 -14.27 -12.98
CA LYS A 160 11.34 -14.54 -12.57
C LYS A 160 11.44 -15.94 -11.98
N SER A 161 12.02 -16.88 -12.71
CA SER A 161 12.00 -18.31 -12.32
C SER A 161 12.68 -18.67 -11.01
N ASN A 162 13.76 -17.97 -10.62
CA ASN A 162 14.55 -18.31 -9.44
C ASN A 162 14.83 -17.06 -8.59
N PRO A 163 13.86 -16.62 -7.76
CA PRO A 163 14.06 -15.47 -6.91
C PRO A 163 15.06 -15.76 -5.78
N THR A 164 16.03 -14.89 -5.66
CA THR A 164 17.00 -14.80 -4.56
C THR A 164 16.32 -14.31 -3.27
N PRO A 165 16.95 -14.49 -2.10
CA PRO A 165 16.45 -13.92 -0.84
C PRO A 165 16.23 -12.40 -0.90
N GLN A 166 17.05 -11.68 -1.68
CA GLN A 166 16.93 -10.23 -1.88
C GLN A 166 15.63 -9.83 -2.59
N GLU A 167 15.01 -10.74 -3.34
CA GLU A 167 13.82 -10.44 -4.15
C GLU A 167 12.51 -10.75 -3.41
N ARG A 168 12.57 -11.45 -2.29
CA ARG A 168 11.40 -11.75 -1.45
C ARG A 168 10.92 -10.52 -0.71
N THR A 169 9.61 -10.45 -0.51
CA THR A 169 9.00 -9.45 0.36
C THR A 169 9.12 -9.88 1.81
N TYR A 170 9.54 -8.97 2.69
CA TYR A 170 9.66 -9.20 4.13
C TYR A 170 8.55 -8.52 4.94
N CYS A 171 7.88 -7.54 4.36
CA CYS A 171 6.75 -6.86 5.00
C CYS A 171 5.63 -6.61 4.00
N LEU A 172 4.41 -7.01 4.35
CA LEU A 172 3.20 -6.70 3.61
C LEU A 172 2.45 -5.58 4.33
N VAL A 173 2.21 -4.47 3.62
CA VAL A 173 1.47 -3.32 4.14
C VAL A 173 0.18 -3.17 3.36
N TYR A 174 -0.95 -3.17 4.08
CA TYR A 174 -2.25 -2.87 3.50
C TYR A 174 -2.60 -1.39 3.67
N VAL A 175 -2.92 -0.73 2.56
CA VAL A 175 -3.39 0.66 2.53
C VAL A 175 -4.88 0.65 2.19
N MET A 176 -5.67 1.30 3.05
CA MET A 176 -7.13 1.39 2.92
C MET A 176 -7.54 2.86 3.00
N ALA A 177 -8.42 3.29 2.11
CA ALA A 177 -9.00 4.63 2.12
C ALA A 177 -9.99 4.74 3.28
N ALA A 178 -9.72 5.61 4.26
CA ALA A 178 -10.53 5.74 5.47
C ALA A 178 -11.97 6.19 5.19
N ASP A 179 -12.17 7.00 4.15
CA ASP A 179 -13.48 7.47 3.68
C ASP A 179 -14.29 6.39 2.95
N LYS A 180 -13.64 5.29 2.54
CA LYS A 180 -14.26 4.19 1.78
C LYS A 180 -14.15 2.84 2.46
N VAL A 181 -13.51 2.74 3.62
CA VAL A 181 -13.27 1.46 4.30
C VAL A 181 -14.57 0.71 4.62
N SER A 182 -15.64 1.43 4.96
CA SER A 182 -16.98 0.87 5.20
C SER A 182 -17.73 0.49 3.92
N LEU A 183 -17.28 0.98 2.77
CA LEU A 183 -17.84 0.72 1.43
C LEU A 183 -17.01 -0.29 0.63
N MET A 184 -15.91 -0.76 1.21
CA MET A 184 -15.01 -1.71 0.58
C MET A 184 -15.77 -3.02 0.29
N SER A 185 -15.70 -3.49 -0.95
CA SER A 185 -16.47 -4.68 -1.32
C SER A 185 -15.95 -5.92 -0.62
N SER A 186 -16.86 -6.86 -0.33
CA SER A 186 -16.52 -8.17 0.22
C SER A 186 -15.51 -8.92 -0.66
N GLU A 187 -15.55 -8.69 -1.98
CA GLU A 187 -14.61 -9.33 -2.91
C GLU A 187 -13.19 -8.79 -2.76
N VAL A 188 -13.00 -7.48 -2.61
CA VAL A 188 -11.65 -6.94 -2.35
C VAL A 188 -11.13 -7.42 -0.99
N ILE A 189 -11.99 -7.48 0.04
CA ILE A 189 -11.64 -8.02 1.36
C ILE A 189 -11.19 -9.48 1.23
N LYS A 190 -11.95 -10.34 0.53
CA LYS A 190 -11.55 -11.74 0.27
C LYS A 190 -10.21 -11.86 -0.44
N LYS A 191 -9.93 -11.00 -1.43
CA LYS A 191 -8.63 -10.96 -2.12
C LYS A 191 -7.49 -10.62 -1.15
N MET A 192 -7.69 -9.64 -0.25
CA MET A 192 -6.70 -9.31 0.79
C MET A 192 -6.55 -10.42 1.83
N GLU A 193 -7.64 -11.06 2.26
CA GLU A 193 -7.58 -12.20 3.18
C GLU A 193 -6.83 -13.38 2.57
N TYR A 194 -7.04 -13.65 1.29
CA TYR A 194 -6.31 -14.67 0.53
C TYR A 194 -4.81 -14.39 0.53
N VAL A 195 -4.40 -13.18 0.14
CA VAL A 195 -2.99 -12.76 0.14
C VAL A 195 -2.40 -12.81 1.55
N ARG A 196 -3.14 -12.35 2.57
CA ARG A 196 -2.69 -12.41 3.97
C ARG A 196 -2.46 -13.85 4.42
N LYS A 197 -3.38 -14.76 4.12
CA LYS A 197 -3.25 -16.18 4.44
C LYS A 197 -2.00 -16.78 3.79
N LYS A 198 -1.79 -16.49 2.50
CA LYS A 198 -0.58 -16.91 1.78
C LYS A 198 0.70 -16.33 2.36
N ALA A 199 0.70 -15.06 2.76
CA ALA A 199 1.83 -14.46 3.45
C ALA A 199 2.14 -15.18 4.78
N SER A 200 1.12 -15.48 5.60
CA SER A 200 1.29 -16.21 6.87
C SER A 200 1.79 -17.65 6.70
N GLU A 201 1.46 -18.30 5.57
CA GLU A 201 1.98 -19.64 5.25
C GLU A 201 3.49 -19.61 4.90
N MET A 202 4.06 -18.44 4.57
CA MET A 202 5.46 -18.29 4.17
C MET A 202 6.43 -18.04 5.34
N GLY A 203 5.93 -17.78 6.54
CA GLY A 203 6.71 -17.43 7.74
C GLY A 203 6.57 -15.97 8.10
#